data_AF-A0A2S9H445-F1
#
_entry.id   AF-A0A2S9H445-F1
#
_cell.length_a   1.000
_cell.length_b   1.000
_cell.length_c   1.000
_cell.angle_alpha   90.00
_cell.angle_beta   90.00
_cell.angle_gamma   90.00
#
_symmetry.space_group_name_H-M   'P 1'
#
loop_
_entity.id
_entity.type
_entity.pdbx_description
1 polymer ?
#
loop_
_entity_poly.entity_id
_entity_poly.type
_entity_poly.pdbx_seq_one_letter_code
_entity_poly.pdbx_strand_id
1 'polypeptide(L)'
;MKKLTNTLTGFAALLPLLIFSNTTNAADAPREPLAVLNSLNDRIYVLGETGGNPTAMIDAEAKAADEIRQYIATGATAGLLADGKDEDSPLVSAAYLGYPNVVTALLTSSIIKKHINDADRSGLTPWIAANFSIQQTMWVCNPEIFDIPTKFVPMVVSQPYYASNPTPPYKEVRNVLEKSGASPDLAKAKLLWITHCTRLASEAKAKVQASADLQKTLQELGAADFLTKLSTIEKESGR
;
A
#
# COMPACT_ATOMS: atom_id res chain seq x y z
N MET A 1 60.74 0.73 -35.45
CA MET A 1 61.44 1.99 -35.11
C MET A 1 60.63 3.18 -35.59
N LYS A 2 59.92 3.87 -34.69
CA LYS A 2 59.52 5.28 -34.89
C LYS A 2 59.26 5.88 -33.51
N LYS A 3 60.21 6.71 -33.06
CA LYS A 3 60.12 7.57 -31.88
C LYS A 3 59.13 8.70 -32.19
N LEU A 4 58.25 9.02 -31.23
CA LEU A 4 57.58 10.31 -31.19
C LEU A 4 57.66 10.86 -29.77
N THR A 5 58.24 12.05 -29.72
CA THR A 5 58.70 12.83 -28.59
C THR A 5 57.59 13.74 -28.05
N ASN A 6 57.59 13.87 -26.72
CA ASN A 6 57.18 14.98 -25.86
C ASN A 6 56.44 16.18 -26.48
N THR A 7 55.38 16.61 -25.78
CA THR A 7 55.26 18.03 -25.40
C THR A 7 54.49 18.15 -24.10
N LEU A 8 55.19 18.65 -23.07
CA LEU A 8 54.66 19.05 -21.77
C LEU A 8 54.24 20.52 -21.90
N THR A 9 52.98 20.85 -21.64
CA THR A 9 52.53 22.23 -21.45
C THR A 9 51.82 22.34 -20.12
N GLY A 10 52.45 23.05 -19.19
CA GLY A 10 51.95 23.33 -17.86
C GLY A 10 50.74 24.26 -17.90
N PHE A 11 49.68 23.86 -17.21
CA PHE A 11 48.55 24.72 -16.88
C PHE A 11 48.71 25.22 -15.45
N ALA A 12 48.73 26.54 -15.30
CA ALA A 12 48.67 27.23 -14.02
C ALA A 12 47.31 26.96 -13.36
N ALA A 13 47.32 26.33 -12.19
CA ALA A 13 46.11 26.09 -11.41
C ALA A 13 45.69 27.38 -10.70
N LEU A 14 44.68 28.08 -11.25
CA LEU A 14 43.86 29.01 -10.47
C LEU A 14 42.95 28.17 -9.58
N LEU A 15 43.15 28.24 -8.27
CA LEU A 15 42.31 27.60 -7.26
C LEU A 15 41.08 28.51 -7.03
N PRO A 16 39.86 28.13 -7.44
CA PRO A 16 38.67 28.87 -7.08
C PRO A 16 38.34 28.59 -5.61
N LEU A 17 38.24 29.65 -4.82
CA LEU A 17 37.66 29.61 -3.48
C LEU A 17 36.21 29.11 -3.62
N LEU A 18 35.98 27.82 -3.37
CA LEU A 18 34.65 27.25 -3.25
C LEU A 18 34.04 27.77 -1.95
N ILE A 19 33.23 28.82 -2.08
CA ILE A 19 32.33 29.26 -1.02
C ILE A 19 31.32 28.12 -0.86
N PHE A 20 31.51 27.28 0.16
CA PHE A 20 30.51 26.31 0.58
C PHE A 20 29.29 27.08 1.08
N SER A 21 28.33 27.32 0.18
CA SER A 21 26.98 27.67 0.57
C SER A 21 26.46 26.50 1.39
N ASN A 22 26.41 26.65 2.71
CA ASN A 22 25.60 25.81 3.57
C ASN A 22 24.16 25.97 3.08
N THR A 23 23.71 25.08 2.20
CA THR A 23 22.31 24.85 1.96
C THR A 23 21.77 24.28 3.27
N THR A 24 21.34 25.17 4.17
CA THR A 24 20.32 24.81 5.14
C THR A 24 19.16 24.28 4.30
N ASN A 25 19.06 22.95 4.21
CA ASN A 25 17.86 22.30 3.71
C ASN A 25 16.74 22.87 4.57
N ALA A 26 15.95 23.80 4.00
CA ALA A 26 14.68 24.15 4.60
C ALA A 26 13.98 22.81 4.75
N ALA A 27 13.79 22.37 6.00
CA ALA A 27 13.13 21.11 6.27
C ALA A 27 11.76 21.22 5.59
N ASP A 28 11.56 20.45 4.53
CA ASP A 28 10.30 20.46 3.79
C ASP A 28 9.17 20.26 4.81
N ALA A 29 8.13 21.07 4.71
CA ALA A 29 7.01 20.99 5.64
C ALA A 29 6.47 19.55 5.64
N PRO A 30 6.17 18.97 6.82
CA PRO A 30 5.63 17.61 6.90
C PRO A 30 4.41 17.46 6.00
N ARG A 31 4.43 16.44 5.14
CA ARG A 31 3.35 16.16 4.19
C ARG A 31 2.15 15.56 4.93
N GLU A 32 0.95 15.88 4.48
CA GLU A 32 -0.27 15.29 5.01
C GLU A 32 -0.30 13.77 4.80
N PRO A 33 -0.91 12.99 5.72
CA PRO A 33 -0.83 11.53 5.68
C PRO A 33 -1.34 10.90 4.38
N LEU A 34 -2.42 11.42 3.79
CA LEU A 34 -2.95 10.87 2.54
C LEU A 34 -1.99 11.10 1.37
N ALA A 35 -1.31 12.25 1.32
CA ALA A 35 -0.27 12.51 0.34
C ALA A 35 0.95 11.58 0.51
N VAL A 36 1.32 11.28 1.75
CA VAL A 36 2.37 10.28 2.06
C VAL A 36 1.94 8.88 1.59
N LEU A 37 0.69 8.48 1.84
CA LEU A 37 0.14 7.19 1.42
C LEU A 37 0.09 7.04 -0.11
N ASN A 38 -0.37 8.06 -0.84
CA ASN A 38 -0.39 8.05 -2.30
C ASN A 38 1.04 7.90 -2.87
N SER A 39 1.97 8.67 -2.32
CA SER A 39 3.38 8.60 -2.68
C SER A 39 4.00 7.23 -2.36
N LEU A 40 3.59 6.60 -1.25
CA LEU A 40 4.01 5.24 -0.91
C LEU A 40 3.46 4.22 -1.92
N ASN A 41 2.17 4.28 -2.25
CA ASN A 41 1.56 3.37 -3.20
C ASN A 41 2.25 3.42 -4.57
N ASP A 42 2.54 4.63 -5.07
CA ASP A 42 3.30 4.83 -6.30
C ASP A 42 4.73 4.27 -6.18
N ARG A 43 5.37 4.43 -5.01
CA ARG A 43 6.71 3.90 -4.76
C ARG A 43 6.73 2.38 -4.74
N ILE A 44 5.75 1.73 -4.12
CA ILE A 44 5.60 0.27 -4.10
C ILE A 44 5.41 -0.26 -5.53
N TYR A 45 4.59 0.41 -6.34
CA TYR A 45 4.43 0.09 -7.76
C TYR A 45 5.77 0.14 -8.50
N VAL A 46 6.51 1.25 -8.41
CA VAL A 46 7.82 1.42 -9.08
C VAL A 46 8.83 0.36 -8.63
N LEU A 47 8.87 0.04 -7.33
CA LEU A 47 9.73 -1.03 -6.81
C LEU A 47 9.32 -2.41 -7.33
N GLY A 48 8.02 -2.63 -7.54
CA GLY A 48 7.47 -3.81 -8.19
C GLY A 48 8.00 -3.99 -9.60
N GLU A 49 7.84 -2.95 -10.43
CA GLU A 49 8.30 -2.93 -11.83
C GLU A 49 9.81 -3.11 -11.97
N THR A 50 10.60 -2.55 -11.05
CA THR A 50 12.08 -2.52 -11.18
C THR A 50 12.80 -3.73 -10.60
N GLY A 51 12.09 -4.64 -9.91
CA GLY A 51 12.69 -5.88 -9.43
C GLY A 51 11.92 -6.60 -8.33
N GLY A 52 10.83 -6.04 -7.83
CA GLY A 52 9.95 -6.72 -6.89
C GLY A 52 10.61 -7.08 -5.56
N ASN A 53 11.68 -6.37 -5.15
CA ASN A 53 12.39 -6.67 -3.91
C ASN A 53 11.51 -6.35 -2.69
N PRO A 54 11.03 -7.37 -1.94
CA PRO A 54 10.12 -7.15 -0.82
C PRO A 54 10.74 -6.31 0.30
N THR A 55 12.05 -6.46 0.55
CA THR A 55 12.77 -5.67 1.56
C THR A 55 12.73 -4.18 1.23
N ALA A 56 12.99 -3.81 -0.04
CA ALA A 56 12.95 -2.41 -0.46
C ALA A 56 11.54 -1.81 -0.36
N MET A 57 10.50 -2.61 -0.60
CA MET A 57 9.10 -2.20 -0.43
C MET A 57 8.74 -1.97 1.04
N ILE A 58 9.19 -2.85 1.94
CA ILE A 58 9.02 -2.69 3.40
C ILE A 58 9.77 -1.46 3.91
N ASP A 59 11.00 -1.23 3.43
CA ASP A 59 11.78 -0.04 3.79
C ASP A 59 11.08 1.25 3.33
N ALA A 60 10.46 1.24 2.15
CA ALA A 60 9.66 2.37 1.65
C ALA A 60 8.44 2.64 2.55
N GLU A 61 7.76 1.59 3.00
CA GLU A 61 6.64 1.70 3.95
C GLU A 61 7.10 2.23 5.32
N ALA A 62 8.22 1.74 5.83
CA ALA A 62 8.80 2.21 7.10
C ALA A 62 9.13 3.71 7.03
N LYS A 63 9.71 4.17 5.91
CA LYS A 63 9.97 5.60 5.68
C LYS A 63 8.68 6.42 5.64
N ALA A 64 7.64 5.95 4.94
CA ALA A 64 6.34 6.62 4.93
C ALA A 64 5.73 6.70 6.34
N ALA A 65 5.89 5.65 7.14
CA ALA A 65 5.46 5.63 8.53
C ALA A 65 6.22 6.66 9.40
N ASP A 66 7.51 6.88 9.15
CA ASP A 66 8.29 7.93 9.82
C ASP A 66 7.83 9.34 9.45
N GLU A 67 7.52 9.59 8.18
CA GLU A 67 6.96 10.87 7.74
C GLU A 67 5.61 11.16 8.42
N ILE A 68 4.75 10.14 8.56
CA ILE A 68 3.48 10.27 9.28
C ILE A 68 3.69 10.54 10.77
N ARG A 69 4.65 9.87 11.41
CA ARG A 69 5.02 10.15 12.81
C ARG A 69 5.51 11.59 12.97
N GLN A 70 6.32 12.09 12.04
CA GLN A 70 6.79 13.48 12.04
C GLN A 70 5.62 14.46 11.87
N TYR A 71 4.69 14.20 10.95
CA TYR A 71 3.47 14.98 10.79
C TYR A 71 2.69 15.07 12.10
N ILE A 72 2.40 13.93 12.74
CA ILE A 72 1.67 13.86 14.02
C ILE A 72 2.43 14.59 15.14
N ALA A 73 3.76 14.50 15.17
CA ALA A 73 4.60 15.15 16.18
C ALA A 73 4.56 16.68 16.13
N THR A 74 4.16 17.28 14.99
CA THR A 74 3.95 18.73 14.91
C THR A 74 2.71 19.21 15.69
N GLY A 75 1.83 18.29 16.09
CA GLY A 75 0.51 18.61 16.65
C GLY A 75 -0.53 18.97 15.59
N ALA A 76 -0.20 18.87 14.29
CA ALA A 76 -1.16 19.04 13.21
C ALA A 76 -2.24 17.97 13.26
N THR A 77 -3.48 18.39 13.06
CA THR A 77 -4.67 17.52 13.07
C THR A 77 -5.40 17.49 11.72
N ALA A 78 -5.07 18.43 10.83
CA ALA A 78 -5.57 18.45 9.47
C ALA A 78 -5.20 17.14 8.75
N GLY A 79 -6.07 16.66 7.87
CA GLY A 79 -5.83 15.44 7.10
C GLY A 79 -5.61 14.15 7.89
N LEU A 80 -5.73 14.13 9.23
CA LEU A 80 -5.71 12.90 10.03
C LEU A 80 -7.04 12.15 9.93
N LEU A 81 -8.14 12.88 9.83
CA LEU A 81 -9.48 12.34 9.64
C LEU A 81 -9.95 12.67 8.22
N ALA A 82 -10.98 11.96 7.75
CA ALA A 82 -11.68 12.37 6.53
C ALA A 82 -12.25 13.80 6.72
N ASP A 83 -12.02 14.67 5.75
CA ASP A 83 -12.43 16.08 5.77
C ASP A 83 -13.71 16.36 4.96
N GLY A 84 -14.32 15.31 4.41
CA GLY A 84 -15.47 15.44 3.54
C GLY A 84 -16.29 14.16 3.44
N LYS A 85 -17.40 14.26 2.70
CA LYS A 85 -18.27 13.10 2.45
C LYS A 85 -17.59 12.07 1.55
N ASP A 86 -16.58 12.44 0.76
CA ASP A 86 -16.10 11.62 -0.36
C ASP A 86 -14.69 11.08 -0.17
N GLU A 87 -14.03 11.44 0.93
CA GLU A 87 -12.63 11.11 1.17
C GLU A 87 -12.52 10.02 2.23
N ASP A 88 -11.71 9.00 1.92
CA ASP A 88 -11.33 8.00 2.90
C ASP A 88 -10.41 8.64 3.93
N SER A 89 -10.60 8.27 5.21
CA SER A 89 -9.60 8.64 6.21
C SER A 89 -8.27 7.93 5.90
N PRO A 90 -7.10 8.54 6.21
CA PRO A 90 -5.82 7.90 6.01
C PRO A 90 -5.72 6.51 6.67
N LEU A 91 -6.39 6.31 7.81
CA LEU A 91 -6.41 5.01 8.49
C LEU A 91 -7.17 3.95 7.67
N VAL A 92 -8.30 4.30 7.07
CA VAL A 92 -9.03 3.41 6.15
C VAL A 92 -8.18 3.10 4.93
N SER A 93 -7.58 4.10 4.27
CA SER A 93 -6.75 3.90 3.09
C SER A 93 -5.51 3.03 3.37
N ALA A 94 -4.80 3.29 4.47
CA ALA A 94 -3.65 2.47 4.88
C ALA A 94 -4.05 1.02 5.17
N ALA A 95 -5.21 0.81 5.80
CA ALA A 95 -5.72 -0.52 6.08
C ALA A 95 -6.17 -1.26 4.79
N TYR A 96 -6.82 -0.53 3.87
CA TYR A 96 -7.27 -1.02 2.57
C TYR A 96 -6.11 -1.45 1.68
N LEU A 97 -4.99 -0.72 1.73
CA LEU A 97 -3.76 -1.03 0.99
C LEU A 97 -2.85 -2.04 1.70
N GLY A 98 -3.12 -2.33 2.97
CA GLY A 98 -2.39 -3.34 3.73
C GLY A 98 -1.02 -2.88 4.23
N TYR A 99 -0.90 -1.63 4.69
CA TYR A 99 0.35 -1.03 5.18
C TYR A 99 0.45 -0.99 6.72
N PRO A 100 0.90 -2.07 7.39
CA PRO A 100 0.92 -2.17 8.85
C PRO A 100 1.81 -1.13 9.57
N ASN A 101 2.95 -0.74 9.00
CA ASN A 101 3.83 0.28 9.58
C ASN A 101 3.15 1.65 9.58
N VAL A 102 2.45 1.97 8.48
CA VAL A 102 1.69 3.21 8.37
C VAL A 102 0.49 3.21 9.31
N VAL A 103 -0.26 2.11 9.39
CA VAL A 103 -1.37 1.96 10.35
C VAL A 103 -0.87 2.15 11.79
N THR A 104 0.26 1.54 12.14
CA THR A 104 0.89 1.70 13.46
C THR A 104 1.29 3.17 13.71
N ALA A 105 1.87 3.85 12.72
CA ALA A 105 2.21 5.27 12.82
C ALA A 105 0.99 6.15 13.05
N LEU A 106 -0.09 5.98 12.27
CA LEU A 106 -1.33 6.73 12.43
C LEU A 106 -1.94 6.55 13.82
N LEU A 107 -1.91 5.33 14.36
CA LEU A 107 -2.43 5.00 15.69
C LEU A 107 -1.58 5.57 16.85
N THR A 108 -0.47 6.26 16.58
CA THR A 108 0.21 7.06 17.61
C THR A 108 -0.58 8.32 17.97
N SER A 109 -1.44 8.82 17.07
CA SER A 109 -2.32 9.95 17.34
C SER A 109 -3.53 9.54 18.18
N SER A 110 -3.80 10.30 19.25
CA SER A 110 -4.97 10.11 20.11
C SER A 110 -6.29 10.39 19.37
N ILE A 111 -6.28 11.32 18.41
CA ILE A 111 -7.45 11.64 17.59
C ILE A 111 -7.78 10.44 16.70
N ILE A 112 -6.80 9.86 16.01
CA ILE A 112 -7.02 8.66 15.19
C ILE A 112 -7.57 7.51 16.04
N LYS A 113 -6.99 7.26 17.23
CA LYS A 113 -7.48 6.21 18.15
C LYS A 113 -8.93 6.40 18.56
N LYS A 114 -9.35 7.65 18.83
CA LYS A 114 -10.73 7.96 19.18
C LYS A 114 -11.71 7.67 18.04
N HIS A 115 -11.24 7.77 16.80
CA HIS A 115 -11.99 7.59 15.57
C HIS A 115 -11.65 6.27 14.84
N ILE A 116 -11.07 5.29 15.55
CA ILE A 116 -10.59 4.03 14.95
C ILE A 116 -11.71 3.19 14.30
N ASN A 117 -12.95 3.39 14.74
CA ASN A 117 -14.14 2.70 14.25
C ASN A 117 -15.01 3.56 13.33
N ASP A 118 -14.57 4.77 12.98
CA ASP A 118 -15.29 5.61 12.04
C ASP A 118 -15.37 4.88 10.70
N ALA A 119 -16.58 4.86 10.14
CA ALA A 119 -16.85 4.28 8.84
C ALA A 119 -16.93 5.38 7.79
N ASP A 120 -16.48 5.08 6.57
CA ASP A 120 -16.78 5.90 5.41
C ASP A 120 -18.29 5.86 5.07
N ARG A 121 -18.68 6.52 3.96
CA ARG A 121 -20.07 6.49 3.47
C ARG A 121 -20.58 5.10 3.09
N SER A 122 -19.68 4.21 2.68
CA SER A 122 -20.00 2.83 2.31
C SER A 122 -20.15 1.95 3.56
N GLY A 123 -19.85 2.47 4.76
CA GLY A 123 -19.84 1.69 6.00
C GLY A 123 -18.52 0.96 6.25
N LEU A 124 -17.49 1.23 5.44
CA LEU A 124 -16.16 0.66 5.51
C LEU A 124 -15.39 1.29 6.68
N THR A 125 -15.13 0.50 7.72
CA THR A 125 -14.20 0.86 8.79
C THR A 125 -12.79 0.38 8.43
N PRO A 126 -11.72 0.88 9.10
CA PRO A 126 -10.37 0.37 8.90
C PRO A 126 -10.26 -1.15 9.08
N TRP A 127 -10.96 -1.72 10.07
CA TRP A 127 -10.94 -3.17 10.30
C TRP A 127 -11.57 -3.95 9.15
N ILE A 128 -12.69 -3.47 8.59
CA ILE A 128 -13.34 -4.11 7.43
C ILE A 128 -12.44 -3.99 6.19
N ALA A 129 -11.85 -2.81 5.96
CA ALA A 129 -10.93 -2.57 4.85
C ALA A 129 -9.73 -3.54 4.87
N ALA A 130 -9.14 -3.76 6.04
CA ALA A 130 -8.05 -4.73 6.22
C ALA A 130 -8.48 -6.17 5.87
N ASN A 131 -9.71 -6.56 6.20
CA ASN A 131 -10.21 -7.90 5.89
C ASN A 131 -10.42 -8.12 4.39
N PHE A 132 -10.67 -7.07 3.61
CA PHE A 132 -10.88 -7.21 2.17
C PHE A 132 -9.62 -7.63 1.42
N SER A 133 -8.42 -7.28 1.92
CA SER A 133 -7.13 -7.63 1.29
C SER A 133 -7.08 -7.29 -0.20
N ILE A 134 -7.54 -6.09 -0.57
CA ILE A 134 -7.97 -5.80 -1.95
C ILE A 134 -6.90 -6.10 -3.00
N GLN A 135 -5.62 -5.89 -2.68
CA GLN A 135 -4.51 -6.12 -3.60
C GLN A 135 -4.32 -7.60 -3.96
N GLN A 136 -4.97 -8.52 -3.23
CA GLN A 136 -4.95 -9.96 -3.47
C GLN A 136 -6.32 -10.51 -3.89
N THR A 137 -7.37 -9.70 -3.83
CA THR A 137 -8.76 -10.17 -3.92
C THR A 137 -9.62 -9.35 -4.89
N MET A 138 -9.11 -8.23 -5.42
CA MET A 138 -9.88 -7.35 -6.31
C MET A 138 -10.43 -8.11 -7.52
N TRP A 139 -9.68 -9.05 -8.09
CA TRP A 139 -10.15 -9.83 -9.24
C TRP A 139 -11.27 -10.83 -8.90
N VAL A 140 -11.43 -11.23 -7.64
CA VAL A 140 -12.61 -11.97 -7.18
C VAL A 140 -13.83 -11.05 -7.18
N CYS A 141 -13.64 -9.79 -6.77
CA CYS A 141 -14.68 -8.79 -6.70
C CYS A 141 -15.08 -8.25 -8.08
N ASN A 142 -14.09 -8.07 -8.95
CA ASN A 142 -14.22 -7.53 -10.30
C ASN A 142 -13.29 -8.27 -11.28
N PRO A 143 -13.73 -9.41 -11.85
CA PRO A 143 -12.92 -10.21 -12.76
C PRO A 143 -12.44 -9.48 -14.03
N GLU A 144 -13.17 -8.46 -14.48
CA GLU A 144 -12.77 -7.64 -15.64
C GLU A 144 -11.47 -6.86 -15.41
N ILE A 145 -10.97 -6.78 -14.16
CA ILE A 145 -9.70 -6.12 -13.89
C ILE A 145 -8.55 -6.73 -14.68
N PHE A 146 -8.59 -8.04 -14.97
CA PHE A 146 -7.58 -8.72 -15.78
C PHE A 146 -7.49 -8.16 -17.20
N ASP A 147 -8.58 -7.59 -17.71
CA ASP A 147 -8.67 -7.06 -19.06
C ASP A 147 -8.30 -5.55 -19.10
N ILE A 148 -7.92 -4.98 -17.95
CA ILE A 148 -7.53 -3.57 -17.79
C ILE A 148 -6.06 -3.51 -17.32
N PRO A 149 -5.08 -3.47 -18.23
CA PRO A 149 -3.65 -3.50 -17.87
C PRO A 149 -3.23 -2.41 -16.87
N THR A 150 -3.79 -1.21 -16.98
CA THR A 150 -3.50 -0.08 -16.07
C THR A 150 -3.99 -0.30 -14.64
N LYS A 151 -4.83 -1.31 -14.39
CA LYS A 151 -5.28 -1.72 -13.07
C LYS A 151 -4.65 -3.04 -12.65
N PHE A 152 -4.57 -4.01 -13.56
CA PHE A 152 -4.00 -5.32 -13.30
C PHE A 152 -2.49 -5.30 -13.06
N VAL A 153 -1.72 -4.62 -13.91
CA VAL A 153 -0.25 -4.65 -13.83
C VAL A 153 0.25 -4.12 -12.47
N PRO A 154 -0.21 -2.97 -11.96
CA PRO A 154 0.19 -2.50 -10.64
C PRO A 154 -0.10 -3.49 -9.51
N MET A 155 -1.20 -4.24 -9.59
CA MET A 155 -1.53 -5.27 -8.61
C MET A 155 -0.58 -6.46 -8.68
N VAL A 156 -0.20 -6.90 -9.89
CA VAL A 156 0.71 -8.04 -10.07
C VAL A 156 2.11 -7.69 -9.58
N VAL A 157 2.65 -6.55 -10.00
CA VAL A 157 4.04 -6.18 -9.68
C VAL A 157 4.22 -5.84 -8.20
N SER A 158 3.15 -5.49 -7.49
CA SER A 158 3.16 -5.28 -6.04
C SER A 158 2.97 -6.57 -5.22
N GLN A 159 2.64 -7.71 -5.83
CA GLN A 159 2.46 -8.99 -5.11
C GLN A 159 3.64 -9.41 -4.22
N PRO A 160 4.91 -9.18 -4.57
CA PRO A 160 6.03 -9.53 -3.69
C PRO A 160 5.90 -8.90 -2.29
N TYR A 161 5.36 -7.68 -2.18
CA TYR A 161 5.08 -7.06 -0.88
C TYR A 161 4.07 -7.88 -0.05
N TYR A 162 3.02 -8.40 -0.69
CA TYR A 162 1.94 -9.11 0.01
C TYR A 162 2.25 -10.58 0.27
N ALA A 163 3.05 -11.23 -0.57
CA ALA A 163 3.28 -12.67 -0.55
C ALA A 163 4.59 -13.09 0.14
N SER A 164 5.61 -12.23 0.19
CA SER A 164 6.95 -12.62 0.65
C SER A 164 7.20 -12.43 2.15
N ASN A 165 6.24 -11.90 2.90
CA ASN A 165 6.38 -11.65 4.32
C ASN A 165 5.99 -12.88 5.16
N PRO A 166 6.76 -13.23 6.23
CA PRO A 166 6.39 -14.30 7.15
C PRO A 166 5.01 -14.08 7.79
N THR A 167 4.66 -12.81 8.03
CA THR A 167 3.31 -12.38 8.40
C THR A 167 2.74 -11.56 7.23
N PRO A 168 1.67 -12.01 6.56
CA PRO A 168 1.05 -11.25 5.47
C PRO A 168 0.64 -9.84 5.94
N PRO A 169 0.93 -8.77 5.18
CA PRO A 169 0.72 -7.38 5.63
C PRO A 169 -0.73 -7.08 6.07
N TYR A 170 -1.72 -7.57 5.34
CA TYR A 170 -3.14 -7.42 5.70
C TYR A 170 -3.51 -8.09 7.03
N LYS A 171 -2.90 -9.24 7.34
CA LYS A 171 -3.10 -9.91 8.63
C LYS A 171 -2.50 -9.08 9.75
N GLU A 172 -1.32 -8.49 9.53
CA GLU A 172 -0.69 -7.63 10.52
C GLU A 172 -1.48 -6.34 10.76
N VAL A 173 -1.98 -5.70 9.70
CA VAL A 173 -2.90 -4.56 9.81
C VAL A 173 -4.10 -4.91 10.70
N ARG A 174 -4.77 -6.04 10.43
CA ARG A 174 -5.92 -6.50 11.22
C ARG A 174 -5.53 -6.66 12.69
N ASN A 175 -4.40 -7.33 12.97
CA ASN A 175 -3.90 -7.53 14.33
C ASN A 175 -3.63 -6.20 15.05
N VAL A 176 -2.98 -5.24 14.38
CA VAL A 176 -2.65 -3.93 14.94
C VAL A 176 -3.91 -3.14 15.27
N LEU A 177 -4.90 -3.15 14.37
CA LEU A 177 -6.19 -2.49 14.59
C LEU A 177 -6.93 -3.09 15.79
N GLU A 178 -7.03 -4.42 15.87
CA GLU A 178 -7.68 -5.13 16.99
C GLU A 178 -7.00 -4.84 18.32
N LYS A 179 -5.65 -4.93 18.37
CA LYS A 179 -4.86 -4.58 19.57
C LYS A 179 -5.05 -3.12 19.99
N SER A 180 -5.43 -2.25 19.06
CA SER A 180 -5.66 -0.82 19.30
C SER A 180 -7.13 -0.49 19.63
N GLY A 181 -8.00 -1.49 19.74
CA GLY A 181 -9.41 -1.33 20.12
C GLY A 181 -10.37 -1.15 18.94
N ALA A 182 -9.95 -1.45 17.71
CA ALA A 182 -10.90 -1.54 16.60
C ALA A 182 -11.89 -2.68 16.85
N SER A 183 -13.17 -2.43 16.59
CA SER A 183 -14.25 -3.38 16.83
C SER A 183 -14.40 -4.31 15.63
N PRO A 184 -14.19 -5.63 15.77
CA PRO A 184 -14.47 -6.58 14.72
C PRO A 184 -15.99 -6.65 14.44
N ASP A 185 -16.38 -6.55 13.18
CA ASP A 185 -17.75 -6.78 12.74
C ASP A 185 -17.75 -7.63 11.47
N LEU A 186 -17.59 -8.93 11.67
CA LEU A 186 -17.50 -9.92 10.58
C LEU A 186 -18.80 -9.98 9.76
N ALA A 187 -19.96 -9.83 10.41
CA ALA A 187 -21.25 -9.87 9.72
C ALA A 187 -21.40 -8.69 8.76
N LYS A 188 -21.08 -7.47 9.22
CA LYS A 188 -21.06 -6.28 8.36
C LYS A 188 -20.00 -6.37 7.27
N ALA A 189 -18.80 -6.89 7.58
CA ALA A 189 -17.75 -7.06 6.59
C ALA A 189 -18.18 -7.98 5.42
N LYS A 190 -18.80 -9.13 5.73
CA LYS A 190 -19.35 -10.04 4.73
C LYS A 190 -20.45 -9.38 3.89
N LEU A 191 -21.36 -8.66 4.55
CA LEU A 191 -22.45 -7.97 3.89
C LEU A 191 -21.92 -6.91 2.90
N LEU A 192 -20.95 -6.10 3.33
CA LEU A 192 -20.33 -5.09 2.49
C LEU A 192 -19.61 -5.72 1.30
N TRP A 193 -18.79 -6.74 1.52
CA TRP A 193 -18.13 -7.45 0.43
C TRP A 193 -19.14 -7.94 -0.62
N ILE A 194 -20.18 -8.65 -0.19
CA ILE A 194 -21.21 -9.20 -1.11
C ILE A 194 -22.00 -8.09 -1.81
N THR A 195 -22.23 -6.96 -1.15
CA THR A 195 -22.97 -5.82 -1.72
C THR A 195 -22.16 -5.11 -2.78
N HIS A 196 -20.86 -4.90 -2.55
CA HIS A 196 -19.98 -4.18 -3.47
C HIS A 196 -19.42 -5.07 -4.60
N CYS A 197 -19.22 -6.37 -4.34
CA CYS A 197 -18.74 -7.34 -5.32
C CYS A 197 -19.91 -8.01 -6.05
N THR A 198 -20.62 -7.24 -6.87
CA THR A 198 -21.85 -7.68 -7.55
C THR A 198 -21.66 -8.78 -8.59
N ARG A 199 -20.41 -9.01 -9.02
CA ARG A 199 -20.03 -10.02 -10.03
C ARG A 199 -19.52 -11.32 -9.43
N LEU A 200 -19.65 -11.50 -8.12
CA LEU A 200 -19.18 -12.69 -7.42
C LEU A 200 -19.96 -13.94 -7.86
N ALA A 201 -19.25 -15.01 -8.23
CA ALA A 201 -19.86 -16.30 -8.52
C ALA A 201 -20.66 -16.82 -7.32
N SER A 202 -21.75 -17.57 -7.56
CA SER A 202 -22.64 -18.08 -6.50
C SER A 202 -21.91 -18.94 -5.47
N GLU A 203 -20.97 -19.78 -5.91
CA GLU A 203 -20.12 -20.58 -5.03
C GLU A 203 -19.21 -19.70 -4.14
N ALA A 204 -18.56 -18.69 -4.72
CA ALA A 204 -17.71 -17.77 -3.97
C ALA A 204 -18.52 -16.96 -2.97
N LYS A 205 -19.73 -16.52 -3.32
CA LYS A 205 -20.68 -15.87 -2.40
C LYS A 205 -21.04 -16.77 -1.22
N ALA A 206 -21.31 -18.06 -1.47
CA ALA A 206 -21.60 -19.02 -0.40
C ALA A 206 -20.40 -19.19 0.54
N LYS A 207 -19.17 -19.30 0.01
CA LYS A 207 -17.93 -19.34 0.80
C LYS A 207 -17.76 -18.10 1.68
N VAL A 208 -17.99 -16.91 1.12
CA VAL A 208 -17.94 -15.65 1.88
C VAL A 208 -18.97 -15.62 3.01
N GLN A 209 -20.21 -16.05 2.75
CA GLN A 209 -21.26 -16.09 3.78
C GLN A 209 -20.90 -17.06 4.93
N ALA A 210 -20.38 -18.23 4.59
CA ALA A 210 -20.02 -19.28 5.54
C ALA A 210 -18.67 -19.05 6.26
N SER A 211 -17.87 -18.06 5.87
CA SER A 211 -16.50 -17.90 6.37
C SER A 211 -16.44 -17.59 7.87
N ALA A 212 -15.54 -18.25 8.60
CA ALA A 212 -15.20 -17.88 9.98
C ALA A 212 -14.07 -16.84 10.03
N ASP A 213 -13.19 -16.85 9.02
CA ASP A 213 -12.14 -15.85 8.80
C ASP A 213 -12.32 -15.29 7.38
N LEU A 214 -12.97 -14.13 7.27
CA LEU A 214 -13.28 -13.53 5.98
C LEU A 214 -12.00 -13.22 5.19
N GLN A 215 -10.99 -12.64 5.84
CA GLN A 215 -9.74 -12.26 5.17
C GLN A 215 -9.08 -13.46 4.50
N LYS A 216 -8.92 -14.56 5.26
CA LYS A 216 -8.35 -15.80 4.73
C LYS A 216 -9.18 -16.35 3.57
N THR A 217 -10.51 -16.42 3.73
CA THR A 217 -11.40 -16.93 2.66
C THR A 217 -11.27 -16.11 1.38
N LEU A 218 -11.22 -14.77 1.48
CA LEU A 218 -11.07 -13.91 0.30
C LEU A 218 -9.71 -14.08 -0.37
N GLN A 219 -8.64 -14.20 0.40
CA GLN A 219 -7.28 -14.45 -0.12
C GLN A 219 -7.18 -15.81 -0.83
N GLU A 220 -7.81 -16.86 -0.30
CA GLU A 220 -7.85 -18.18 -0.93
C GLU A 220 -8.63 -18.16 -2.25
N LEU A 221 -9.78 -17.47 -2.29
CA LEU A 221 -10.53 -17.22 -3.53
C LEU A 221 -9.68 -16.44 -4.54
N GLY A 222 -9.00 -15.39 -4.06
CA GLY A 222 -8.12 -14.57 -4.89
C GLY A 222 -6.99 -15.38 -5.51
N ALA A 223 -6.26 -16.15 -4.71
CA ALA A 223 -5.19 -16.99 -5.23
C ALA A 223 -5.69 -17.99 -6.28
N ALA A 224 -6.84 -18.64 -6.05
CA ALA A 224 -7.43 -19.60 -6.98
C ALA A 224 -7.82 -18.96 -8.33
N ASP A 225 -8.50 -17.81 -8.29
CA ASP A 225 -8.93 -17.09 -9.50
C ASP A 225 -7.73 -16.57 -10.29
N PHE A 226 -6.72 -16.05 -9.59
CA PHE A 226 -5.48 -15.56 -10.20
C PHE A 226 -4.72 -16.68 -10.94
N LEU A 227 -4.49 -17.81 -10.28
CA LEU A 227 -3.81 -18.96 -10.89
C LEU A 227 -4.58 -19.53 -12.08
N THR A 228 -5.91 -19.54 -12.01
CA THR A 228 -6.77 -19.98 -13.11
C THR A 228 -6.63 -19.06 -14.33
N LYS A 229 -6.63 -17.73 -14.11
CA LYS A 229 -6.44 -16.76 -15.20
C LYS A 229 -5.04 -16.84 -15.79
N LEU A 230 -4.00 -16.93 -14.98
CA LEU A 230 -2.62 -17.12 -15.47
C LEU A 230 -2.49 -18.37 -16.35
N SER A 231 -3.03 -19.50 -15.88
CA SER A 231 -3.04 -20.76 -16.65
C SER A 231 -3.79 -20.65 -17.98
N THR A 232 -4.81 -19.79 -18.04
CA THR A 232 -5.58 -19.51 -19.27
C THR A 232 -4.74 -18.69 -20.25
N ILE A 233 -4.11 -17.61 -19.76
CA ILE A 233 -3.23 -16.75 -20.55
C ILE A 233 -2.05 -17.54 -21.12
N GLU A 234 -1.44 -18.42 -20.32
CA GLU A 234 -0.34 -19.28 -20.78
C GLU A 234 -0.76 -20.15 -21.97
N LYS A 235 -1.89 -20.86 -21.84
CA LYS A 235 -2.46 -21.70 -22.92
C LYS A 235 -2.79 -20.89 -24.18
N GLU A 236 -3.36 -19.70 -24.03
CA GLU A 236 -3.70 -18.81 -25.15
C GLU A 236 -2.45 -18.24 -25.83
N SER A 237 -1.36 -18.05 -25.09
CA SER A 237 -0.08 -17.57 -25.62
C SER A 237 0.73 -18.63 -26.37
N GLY A 238 0.26 -19.88 -26.42
CA GLY A 238 0.95 -20.99 -27.06
C GLY A 238 2.28 -21.38 -26.38
N ARG A 239 2.40 -21.05 -25.09
CA ARG A 239 3.52 -21.46 -24.23
C ARG A 239 3.17 -22.68 -23.40
#